data_AF-A0A1I5PSR1-F1
#
_entry.id   AF-A0A1I5PSR1-F1
#
_cell.length_a   1.000
_cell.length_b   1.000
_cell.length_c   1.000
_cell.angle_alpha   90.00
_cell.angle_beta   90.00
_cell.angle_gamma   90.00
#
_symmetry.space_group_name_H-M   'P 1'
#
loop_
_entity.id
_entity.type
_entity.pdbx_description
1 polymer ?
#
loop_
_entity_poly.entity_id
_entity_poly.type
_entity_poly.pdbx_seq_one_letter_code
_entity_poly.pdbx_strand_id
1 'polypeptide(L)'
;MSTIRKADFYYGSLLSVLVNNEVAPAIVHPSDDPRRIYSVTTNNGDFEIYSKYVTEPGDRQKNNSKLWNFNFSKEEVQSINQYKSEDKTVLFALLCGQHHKLQDSEIAVLTLEQAKDCLDSAYLRENHRIAVKTEHNKPDLRVYGTGRSDENRIRIKRFDFSLLKREEPSTVNK
;
A
#
# COMPACT_ATOMS: atom_id res chain seq x y z
N MET A 1 -8.88 24.95 -17.44
CA MET A 1 -8.44 25.13 -16.04
C MET A 1 -8.00 23.77 -15.52
N SER A 2 -6.80 23.69 -14.96
CA SER A 2 -6.32 22.48 -14.28
C SER A 2 -7.01 22.36 -12.92
N THR A 3 -7.91 21.38 -12.78
CA THR A 3 -8.57 21.09 -11.49
C THR A 3 -7.73 20.10 -10.70
N ILE A 4 -7.21 20.53 -9.55
CA ILE A 4 -6.51 19.66 -8.60
C ILE A 4 -7.54 18.78 -7.88
N ARG A 5 -7.34 17.46 -7.92
CA ARG A 5 -8.19 16.46 -7.25
C ARG A 5 -7.60 16.10 -5.89
N LYS A 6 -8.43 15.64 -4.94
CA LYS A 6 -7.95 15.11 -3.64
C LYS A 6 -6.86 14.05 -3.80
N ALA A 7 -7.02 13.18 -4.80
CA ALA A 7 -6.03 12.16 -5.16
C ALA A 7 -4.62 12.74 -5.39
N ASP A 8 -4.51 13.94 -5.97
CA ASP A 8 -3.22 14.56 -6.28
C ASP A 8 -2.45 14.93 -5.01
N PHE A 9 -3.14 15.27 -3.91
CA PHE A 9 -2.51 15.52 -2.60
C PHE A 9 -1.94 14.25 -1.98
N TYR A 10 -2.70 13.15 -2.01
CA TYR A 10 -2.29 11.88 -1.43
C TYR A 10 -1.18 11.23 -2.27
N TYR A 11 -1.36 11.15 -3.58
CA TYR A 11 -0.34 10.59 -4.45
C TYR A 11 0.91 11.47 -4.52
N GLY A 12 0.76 12.79 -4.46
CA GLY A 12 1.87 13.72 -4.31
C GLY A 12 2.64 13.54 -3.00
N SER A 13 1.98 13.17 -1.90
CA SER A 13 2.68 12.89 -0.64
C SER A 13 3.50 11.60 -0.71
N LEU A 14 2.99 10.55 -1.36
CA LEU A 14 3.78 9.33 -1.63
C LEU A 14 5.01 9.66 -2.49
N LEU A 15 4.84 10.43 -3.56
CA LEU A 15 5.96 10.86 -4.41
C LEU A 15 6.99 11.68 -3.63
N SER A 16 6.54 12.61 -2.78
CA SER A 16 7.42 13.39 -1.91
C SER A 16 8.21 12.49 -0.96
N VAL A 17 7.58 11.47 -0.35
CA VAL A 17 8.26 10.49 0.50
C VAL A 17 9.31 9.70 -0.28
N LEU A 18 9.00 9.24 -1.50
CA LEU A 18 9.95 8.50 -2.34
C LEU A 18 11.16 9.36 -2.70
N VAL A 19 10.94 10.56 -3.23
CA VAL A 19 12.01 11.48 -3.68
C VAL A 19 12.89 11.93 -2.51
N ASN A 20 12.30 12.25 -1.36
CA ASN A 20 13.05 12.66 -0.16
C ASN A 20 13.92 11.53 0.41
N ASN A 21 13.74 10.29 -0.05
CA ASN A 21 14.53 9.13 0.32
C ASN A 21 15.32 8.57 -0.87
N GLU A 22 15.64 9.42 -1.84
CA GLU A 22 16.51 9.12 -2.99
C GLU A 22 15.98 8.00 -3.90
N VAL A 23 14.68 7.73 -3.86
CA VAL A 23 14.02 6.83 -4.80
C VAL A 23 13.50 7.65 -5.98
N ALA A 24 13.83 7.24 -7.21
CA ALA A 24 13.39 7.91 -8.43
C ALA A 24 12.13 7.25 -9.00
N PRO A 25 10.93 7.83 -8.78
CA PRO A 25 9.70 7.32 -9.38
C PRO A 25 9.54 7.76 -10.83
N ALA A 26 9.13 6.82 -11.66
CA ALA A 26 8.55 7.02 -12.98
C ALA A 26 7.09 6.57 -12.98
N ILE A 27 6.22 7.27 -13.71
CA ILE A 27 4.82 6.87 -13.83
C ILE A 27 4.72 5.78 -14.90
N VAL A 28 4.07 4.65 -14.57
CA VAL A 28 3.79 3.59 -15.55
C VAL A 28 2.29 3.56 -15.79
N HIS A 29 1.92 3.45 -17.06
CA HIS A 29 0.53 3.48 -17.49
C HIS A 29 0.03 2.08 -17.84
N PRO A 30 -0.84 1.48 -16.99
CA PRO A 30 -1.70 0.39 -17.46
C PRO A 30 -3.20 0.54 -17.12
N SER A 31 -3.71 1.71 -16.70
CA SER A 31 -5.15 1.85 -16.34
C SER A 31 -5.76 3.24 -16.59
N ASP A 32 -7.11 3.29 -16.56
CA ASP A 32 -7.94 4.50 -16.72
C ASP A 32 -7.72 5.57 -15.63
N ASP A 33 -7.07 5.22 -14.50
CA ASP A 33 -6.62 6.17 -13.48
C ASP A 33 -5.09 6.16 -13.40
N PRO A 34 -4.40 7.01 -14.18
CA PRO A 34 -2.95 6.94 -14.40
C PRO A 34 -2.11 7.23 -13.15
N ARG A 35 -2.73 7.55 -12.01
CA ARG A 35 -2.06 7.98 -10.77
C ARG A 35 -1.87 6.85 -9.75
N ARG A 36 -2.29 5.63 -10.08
CA ARG A 36 -2.26 4.52 -9.12
C ARG A 36 -0.98 3.71 -9.16
N ILE A 37 -0.29 3.62 -10.30
CA ILE A 37 0.84 2.71 -10.48
C ILE A 37 2.10 3.51 -10.80
N TYR A 38 3.13 3.33 -9.99
CA TYR A 38 4.45 3.92 -10.17
C TYR A 38 5.45 2.81 -10.41
N SER A 39 6.34 2.97 -11.38
CA SER A 39 7.59 2.21 -11.37
C SER A 39 8.64 3.02 -10.63
N VAL A 40 9.37 2.37 -9.75
CA VAL A 40 10.51 2.97 -9.08
C VAL A 40 11.74 2.14 -9.42
N THR A 41 12.77 2.80 -9.91
CA THR A 41 14.08 2.18 -10.09
C THR A 41 14.92 2.56 -8.88
N THR A 42 15.41 1.56 -8.17
CA THR A 42 16.40 1.74 -7.12
C THR A 42 17.70 1.05 -7.52
N ASN A 43 18.78 1.31 -6.77
CA ASN A 43 20.04 0.57 -6.94
C ASN A 43 19.88 -0.95 -6.76
N ASN A 44 18.74 -1.40 -6.22
CA ASN A 44 18.47 -2.81 -5.91
C ASN A 44 17.47 -3.46 -6.88
N GLY A 45 17.03 -2.74 -7.93
CA GLY A 45 16.14 -3.23 -8.97
C GLY A 45 14.93 -2.35 -9.23
N ASP A 46 14.09 -2.81 -10.15
CA ASP A 46 12.85 -2.15 -10.52
C ASP A 46 11.67 -2.72 -9.71
N PHE A 47 10.90 -1.82 -9.11
CA PHE A 47 9.69 -2.14 -8.36
C PHE A 47 8.50 -1.43 -8.98
N GLU A 48 7.32 -2.04 -8.85
CA GLU A 48 6.05 -1.38 -9.16
C GLU A 48 5.26 -1.14 -7.88
N ILE A 49 4.84 0.10 -7.65
CA ILE A 49 4.05 0.50 -6.50
C ILE A 49 2.62 0.73 -6.96
N TYR A 50 1.72 -0.18 -6.60
CA TYR A 50 0.29 0.03 -6.65
C TYR A 50 -0.13 0.88 -5.45
N SER A 51 -0.77 2.01 -5.69
CA SER A 51 -1.17 2.94 -4.66
C SER A 51 -2.68 3.13 -4.62
N LYS A 52 -3.21 3.25 -3.40
CA LYS A 52 -4.61 3.55 -3.15
C LYS A 52 -4.73 4.38 -1.89
N TYR A 53 -5.63 5.35 -1.88
CA TYR A 53 -5.82 6.24 -0.72
C TYR A 53 -7.22 6.13 -0.13
N VAL A 54 -7.31 6.41 1.16
CA VAL A 54 -8.55 6.72 1.88
C VAL A 54 -8.32 8.04 2.60
N THR A 55 -9.31 8.93 2.62
CA THR A 55 -9.11 10.30 3.11
C THR A 55 -9.13 10.43 4.63
N GLU A 56 -9.84 9.53 5.31
CA GLU A 56 -10.08 9.57 6.75
C GLU A 56 -10.23 8.15 7.31
N PRO A 57 -9.86 7.91 8.58
CA PRO A 57 -10.22 6.68 9.27
C PRO A 57 -11.74 6.61 9.47
N GLY A 58 -12.29 5.41 9.62
CA GLY A 58 -13.71 5.22 9.91
C GLY A 58 -14.12 5.80 11.27
N ASP A 59 -15.40 6.15 11.40
CA ASP A 59 -15.96 6.87 12.56
C ASP A 59 -15.83 6.11 13.88
N ARG A 60 -15.92 4.77 13.84
CA ARG A 60 -15.90 3.91 15.03
C ARG A 60 -14.48 3.59 15.46
N GLN A 61 -13.83 4.56 16.10
CA GLN A 61 -12.52 4.39 16.72
C GLN A 61 -12.68 3.93 18.17
N LYS A 62 -11.97 2.87 18.56
CA LYS A 62 -11.91 2.40 19.96
C LYS A 62 -10.51 2.66 20.51
N ASN A 63 -10.40 3.11 21.76
CA ASN A 63 -9.13 3.15 22.48
C ASN A 63 -7.98 3.84 21.71
N ASN A 64 -8.23 5.02 21.13
CA ASN A 64 -7.26 5.76 20.30
C ASN A 64 -6.72 4.98 19.08
N SER A 65 -7.40 3.93 18.63
CA SER A 65 -7.09 3.21 17.39
C SER A 65 -7.76 3.88 16.19
N LYS A 66 -7.00 4.15 15.13
CA LYS A 66 -7.52 4.56 13.83
C LYS A 66 -7.61 3.34 12.90
N LEU A 67 -8.67 3.26 12.10
CA LEU A 67 -8.91 2.19 11.14
C LEU A 67 -9.26 2.78 9.77
N TRP A 68 -8.49 2.45 8.74
CA TRP A 68 -8.76 2.81 7.35
C TRP A 68 -9.19 1.57 6.58
N ASN A 69 -10.29 1.67 5.83
CA ASN A 69 -10.82 0.58 5.01
C ASN A 69 -10.67 0.92 3.53
N PHE A 70 -9.81 0.17 2.85
CA PHE A 70 -9.57 0.26 1.41
C PHE A 70 -10.46 -0.77 0.73
N ASN A 71 -11.45 -0.31 -0.02
CA ASN A 71 -12.32 -1.19 -0.81
C ASN A 71 -11.70 -1.43 -2.19
N PHE A 72 -11.85 -2.64 -2.70
CA PHE A 72 -11.36 -3.07 -4.00
C PHE A 72 -12.53 -3.69 -4.77
N SER A 73 -12.74 -3.23 -6.00
CA SER A 73 -13.70 -3.86 -6.89
C SER A 73 -13.18 -5.21 -7.36
N LYS A 74 -14.09 -6.03 -7.89
CA LYS A 74 -13.75 -7.31 -8.51
C LYS A 74 -12.71 -7.16 -9.61
N GLU A 75 -12.83 -6.15 -10.46
CA GLU A 75 -11.93 -5.86 -11.58
C GLU A 75 -10.53 -5.47 -11.07
N GLU A 76 -10.46 -4.70 -9.98
CA GLU A 76 -9.19 -4.36 -9.34
C GLU A 76 -8.51 -5.64 -8.82
N VAL A 77 -9.24 -6.53 -8.13
CA VAL A 77 -8.67 -7.79 -7.62
C VAL A 77 -8.25 -8.73 -8.75
N GLN A 78 -9.02 -8.81 -9.84
CA GLN A 78 -8.63 -9.54 -11.05
C GLN A 78 -7.33 -9.01 -11.63
N SER A 79 -7.19 -7.68 -11.75
CA SER A 79 -5.95 -7.04 -12.22
C SER A 79 -4.78 -7.33 -11.28
N ILE A 80 -5.01 -7.29 -9.96
CA ILE A 80 -4.00 -7.62 -8.95
C ILE A 80 -3.53 -9.07 -9.08
N ASN A 81 -4.43 -10.00 -9.43
CA ASN A 81 -4.09 -11.40 -9.65
C ASN A 81 -3.25 -11.64 -10.91
N GLN A 82 -3.31 -10.74 -11.90
CA GLN A 82 -2.49 -10.83 -13.11
C GLN A 82 -1.01 -10.52 -12.85
N TYR A 83 -0.69 -9.77 -11.78
CA TYR A 83 0.71 -9.57 -11.39
C TYR A 83 1.33 -10.91 -10.98
N LYS A 84 2.40 -11.28 -11.68
CA LYS A 84 3.29 -12.39 -11.36
C LYS A 84 4.48 -11.85 -10.57
N SER A 85 4.81 -12.54 -9.48
CA SER A 85 5.96 -12.21 -8.64
C SER A 85 7.32 -12.41 -9.33
N GLU A 86 7.34 -13.17 -10.43
CA GLU A 86 8.56 -13.57 -11.15
C GLU A 86 9.12 -12.47 -12.07
N ASP A 87 8.28 -11.55 -12.57
CA ASP A 87 8.69 -10.53 -13.54
C ASP A 87 9.15 -9.23 -12.88
N LYS A 88 8.42 -8.77 -11.85
CA LYS A 88 8.71 -7.54 -11.10
C LYS A 88 8.21 -7.64 -9.66
N THR A 89 8.92 -6.98 -8.74
CA THR A 89 8.46 -6.86 -7.36
C THR A 89 7.38 -5.79 -7.27
N VAL A 90 6.14 -6.23 -7.01
CA VAL A 90 4.99 -5.33 -6.82
C VAL A 90 4.75 -5.08 -5.34
N LEU A 91 4.66 -3.80 -4.96
CA LEU A 91 4.34 -3.32 -3.62
C LEU A 91 3.02 -2.56 -3.63
N PHE A 92 2.29 -2.61 -2.51
CA PHE A 92 1.04 -1.91 -2.31
C PHE A 92 1.23 -0.80 -1.30
N ALA A 93 1.21 0.46 -1.74
CA ALA A 93 1.20 1.64 -0.89
C ALA A 93 -0.23 2.09 -0.59
N LEU A 94 -0.70 1.80 0.63
CA LEU A 94 -2.02 2.19 1.12
C LEU A 94 -1.90 3.49 1.94
N LEU A 95 -2.36 4.58 1.36
CA LEU A 95 -2.30 5.91 1.97
C LEU A 95 -3.48 6.12 2.92
N CYS A 96 -3.16 6.17 4.20
CA CYS A 96 -4.08 6.30 5.32
C CYS A 96 -4.23 7.79 5.68
N GLY A 97 -5.10 8.49 4.95
CA GLY A 97 -5.29 9.92 5.08
C GLY A 97 -5.92 10.35 6.41
N GLN A 98 -5.56 11.57 6.83
CA GLN A 98 -6.24 12.29 7.89
C GLN A 98 -6.59 13.69 7.39
N HIS A 99 -7.71 13.80 6.68
CA HIS A 99 -8.10 15.02 5.96
C HIS A 99 -8.02 16.31 6.80
N HIS A 100 -8.43 16.27 8.06
CA HIS A 100 -8.37 17.42 8.97
C HIS A 100 -6.94 17.74 9.48
N LYS A 101 -6.01 16.79 9.40
CA LYS A 101 -4.63 16.93 9.87
C LYS A 101 -3.69 16.09 9.01
N LEU A 102 -3.43 16.55 7.79
CA LEU A 102 -2.73 15.77 6.75
C LEU A 102 -1.36 15.25 7.20
N GLN A 103 -0.65 15.98 8.07
CA GLN A 103 0.65 15.59 8.62
C GLN A 103 0.59 14.34 9.52
N ASP A 104 -0.59 13.97 10.03
CA ASP A 104 -0.78 12.75 10.80
C ASP A 104 -1.11 11.55 9.89
N SER A 105 -1.21 11.74 8.56
CA SER A 105 -1.47 10.65 7.61
C SER A 105 -0.34 9.62 7.63
N GLU A 106 -0.69 8.37 7.35
CA GLU A 106 0.23 7.24 7.42
C GLU A 106 0.31 6.55 6.05
N ILE A 107 1.41 5.83 5.79
CA ILE A 107 1.52 4.99 4.59
C ILE A 107 1.84 3.56 5.02
N ALA A 108 0.93 2.64 4.71
CA ALA A 108 1.14 1.20 4.87
C ALA A 108 1.67 0.63 3.56
N VAL A 109 2.78 -0.12 3.63
CA VAL A 109 3.36 -0.81 2.47
C VAL A 109 3.23 -2.31 2.67
N LEU A 110 2.62 -3.00 1.70
CA LEU A 110 2.48 -4.45 1.69
C LEU A 110 3.19 -5.04 0.48
N THR A 111 3.66 -6.29 0.59
CA THR A 111 4.05 -7.08 -0.59
C THR A 111 2.81 -7.52 -1.37
N LEU A 112 2.99 -7.92 -2.64
CA LEU A 112 1.93 -8.53 -3.45
C LEU A 112 1.26 -9.72 -2.75
N GLU A 113 2.04 -10.58 -2.11
CA GLU A 113 1.54 -11.75 -1.38
C GLU A 113 0.66 -11.35 -0.19
N GLN A 114 1.14 -10.41 0.64
CA GLN A 114 0.37 -9.90 1.77
C GLN A 114 -0.93 -9.24 1.31
N ALA A 115 -0.91 -8.50 0.20
CA ALA A 115 -2.10 -7.88 -0.37
C ALA A 115 -3.10 -8.93 -0.89
N LYS A 116 -2.65 -9.92 -1.67
CA LYS A 116 -3.48 -11.02 -2.18
C LYS A 116 -4.15 -11.81 -1.06
N ASP A 117 -3.38 -12.10 -0.01
CA ASP A 117 -3.82 -12.80 1.19
C ASP A 117 -4.87 -11.99 1.98
N CYS A 118 -4.65 -10.69 2.19
CA CYS A 118 -5.67 -9.83 2.81
C CYS A 118 -6.94 -9.73 1.96
N LEU A 119 -6.82 -9.77 0.64
CA LEU A 119 -7.96 -9.66 -0.27
C LEU A 119 -8.76 -10.95 -0.41
N ASP A 120 -8.28 -12.12 0.02
CA ASP A 120 -8.87 -13.40 -0.42
C ASP A 120 -8.89 -13.51 -1.95
N SER A 121 -7.80 -13.12 -2.61
CA SER A 121 -7.83 -12.86 -4.06
C SER A 121 -8.13 -14.10 -4.91
N ALA A 122 -8.03 -15.31 -4.34
CA ALA A 122 -8.43 -16.56 -4.98
C ALA A 122 -9.96 -16.70 -5.17
N TYR A 123 -10.77 -16.02 -4.34
CA TYR A 123 -12.23 -16.07 -4.40
C TYR A 123 -12.80 -14.72 -4.79
N LEU A 124 -13.03 -14.51 -6.09
CA LEU A 124 -13.55 -13.24 -6.61
C LEU A 124 -14.98 -12.95 -6.11
N ARG A 125 -15.12 -11.83 -5.40
CA ARG A 125 -16.38 -11.27 -4.90
C ARG A 125 -16.55 -9.86 -5.47
N GLU A 126 -17.76 -9.33 -5.39
CA GLU A 126 -18.05 -7.97 -5.88
C GLU A 126 -17.26 -6.89 -5.11
N ASN A 127 -17.03 -7.12 -3.82
CA ASN A 127 -16.27 -6.20 -2.97
C ASN A 127 -15.23 -6.96 -2.15
N HIS A 128 -13.99 -6.51 -2.24
CA HIS A 128 -12.90 -6.91 -1.39
C HIS A 128 -12.41 -5.74 -0.56
N ARG A 129 -11.75 -6.02 0.56
CA ARG A 129 -11.29 -4.98 1.49
C ARG A 129 -9.94 -5.32 2.08
N ILE A 130 -9.09 -4.31 2.19
CA ILE A 130 -7.94 -4.30 3.08
C ILE A 130 -8.19 -3.24 4.16
N ALA A 131 -8.01 -3.61 5.42
CA ALA A 131 -8.00 -2.68 6.54
C ALA A 131 -6.60 -2.44 7.04
N VAL A 132 -6.29 -1.18 7.32
CA VAL A 132 -5.08 -0.77 8.04
C VAL A 132 -5.52 -0.18 9.37
N LYS A 133 -4.96 -0.68 10.47
CA LYS A 133 -5.32 -0.29 11.83
C LYS A 133 -4.08 0.10 12.61
N THR A 134 -4.19 1.19 13.36
CA THR A 134 -3.22 1.59 14.38
C THR A 134 -3.67 1.07 15.74
N GLU A 135 -2.72 0.73 16.60
CA GLU A 135 -2.99 0.39 18.00
C GLU A 135 -2.29 1.42 18.89
N HIS A 136 -2.94 1.80 19.99
CA HIS A 136 -2.39 2.76 20.94
C HIS A 136 -1.00 2.33 21.42
N ASN A 137 -0.04 3.26 21.39
CA ASN A 137 1.36 3.05 21.77
C ASN A 137 2.08 1.93 21.00
N LYS A 138 1.62 1.57 19.78
CA LYS A 138 2.33 0.61 18.92
C LYS A 138 2.97 1.32 17.72
N PRO A 139 4.27 1.08 17.46
CA PRO A 139 4.97 1.69 16.34
C PRO A 139 4.61 1.04 14.99
N ASP A 140 3.96 -0.12 15.01
CA ASP A 140 3.60 -0.87 13.81
C ASP A 140 2.12 -0.76 13.49
N LEU A 141 1.82 -0.95 12.22
CA LEU A 141 0.46 -1.05 11.71
C LEU A 141 0.00 -2.51 11.72
N ARG A 142 -1.31 -2.66 11.75
CA ARG A 142 -2.01 -3.93 11.64
C ARG A 142 -2.79 -3.97 10.36
N VAL A 143 -2.66 -5.06 9.61
CA VAL A 143 -3.34 -5.20 8.33
C VAL A 143 -4.11 -6.51 8.27
N TYR A 144 -5.34 -6.43 7.81
CA TYR A 144 -6.24 -7.57 7.63
C TYR A 144 -7.25 -7.23 6.52
N GLY A 145 -8.20 -8.10 6.20
CA GLY A 145 -9.07 -7.85 5.05
C GLY A 145 -10.23 -8.82 4.90
N THR A 146 -10.58 -9.10 3.65
CA THR A 146 -11.58 -10.13 3.30
C THR A 146 -11.06 -11.54 3.58
N GLY A 147 -9.79 -11.81 3.26
CA GLY A 147 -9.16 -13.14 3.45
C GLY A 147 -8.59 -13.37 4.84
N ARG A 148 -8.37 -12.30 5.59
CA ARG A 148 -7.83 -12.35 6.95
C ARG A 148 -8.69 -11.58 7.94
N SER A 149 -9.03 -12.22 9.05
CA SER A 149 -9.72 -11.58 10.18
C SER A 149 -8.80 -10.63 10.97
N ASP A 150 -9.39 -9.76 11.81
CA ASP A 150 -8.62 -8.90 12.74
C ASP A 150 -7.83 -9.73 13.79
N GLU A 151 -8.21 -10.99 14.02
CA GLU A 151 -7.49 -11.91 14.91
C GLU A 151 -6.19 -12.42 14.26
N ASN A 152 -6.20 -12.66 12.94
CA ASN A 152 -5.07 -13.18 12.16
C ASN A 152 -4.37 -12.09 11.34
N ARG A 153 -4.32 -10.88 11.89
CA ARG A 153 -3.76 -9.69 11.27
C ARG A 153 -2.24 -9.74 11.11
N ILE A 154 -1.76 -9.17 10.02
CA ILE A 154 -0.35 -9.00 9.69
C ILE A 154 0.19 -7.75 10.39
N ARG A 155 1.41 -7.83 10.91
CA ARG A 155 2.15 -6.69 11.47
C ARG A 155 3.10 -6.15 10.41
N ILE A 156 2.96 -4.87 10.07
CA ILE A 156 3.86 -4.18 9.14
C ILE A 156 4.40 -2.90 9.77
N LYS A 157 5.60 -2.49 9.37
CA LYS A 157 6.12 -1.17 9.74
C LYS A 157 5.41 -0.08 8.93
N ARG A 158 5.43 1.14 9.45
CA ARG A 158 5.08 2.34 8.68
C ARG A 158 6.15 2.55 7.62
N PHE A 159 5.73 2.67 6.37
CA PHE A 159 6.60 2.87 5.19
C PHE A 159 7.95 2.16 5.29
N ASP A 160 7.98 0.84 5.08
CA ASP A 160 9.20 0.06 5.22
C ASP A 160 10.10 0.14 3.98
N PHE A 161 11.09 1.05 4.02
CA PHE A 161 12.07 1.20 2.93
C PHE A 161 12.90 -0.05 2.68
N SER A 162 13.01 -0.99 3.64
CA SER A 162 13.72 -2.24 3.37
C SER A 162 13.01 -3.09 2.32
N LEU A 163 11.71 -2.90 2.10
CA LEU A 163 10.98 -3.59 1.03
C LEU A 163 11.40 -3.13 -0.37
N LEU A 164 12.04 -1.97 -0.49
CA LEU A 164 12.65 -1.46 -1.72
C LEU A 164 14.13 -1.85 -1.84
N LYS A 165 14.58 -2.79 -0.99
CA LYS A 165 15.92 -3.38 -1.03
C LYS A 165 15.77 -4.89 -1.24
N ARG A 166 16.39 -5.43 -2.29
CA ARG A 166 16.62 -6.88 -2.34
C ARG A 166 17.58 -7.23 -1.21
N GLU A 167 17.22 -8.20 -0.37
CA GLU A 167 18.24 -8.86 0.45
C GLU A 167 19.19 -9.56 -0.52
N GLU A 168 20.46 -9.17 -0.53
CA GLU A 168 21.49 -10.01 -1.15
C GLU A 168 21.46 -11.36 -0.42
N PRO A 169 21.42 -12.50 -1.13
CA PRO A 169 21.54 -13.78 -0.48
C PRO A 169 22.88 -13.78 0.27
N SER A 170 22.80 -13.98 1.58
CA SER A 170 23.96 -14.04 2.47
C SER A 170 24.95 -15.02 1.86
N THR A 171 26.09 -14.51 1.38
CA THR A 171 27.19 -15.34 0.95
C THR A 171 27.63 -16.16 2.16
N VAL A 172 27.20 -17.42 2.18
CA VAL A 172 27.68 -18.44 3.10
C VAL A 172 29.18 -18.58 2.81
N ASN A 173 30.00 -17.92 3.62
CA ASN A 173 31.44 -18.10 3.62
C ASN A 173 31.72 -19.58 3.95
N LYS A 174 32.29 -20.28 2.96
CA LYS A 174 33.04 -21.53 3.15
C LYS A 174 34.51 -21.21 3.28
#